data_AF-A0A258SN59-F1
#
_entry.id   AF-A0A258SN59-F1
#
_cell.length_a   1.000
_cell.length_b   1.000
_cell.length_c   1.000
_cell.angle_alpha   90.00
_cell.angle_beta   90.00
_cell.angle_gamma   90.00
#
_symmetry.space_group_name_H-M   'P 1'
#
loop_
_entity.id
_entity.type
_entity.pdbx_description
1 polymer ?
#
loop_
_entity_poly.entity_id
_entity_poly.type
_entity_poly.pdbx_seq_one_letter_code
_entity_poly.pdbx_strand_id
1 'polypeptide(L)' 'MNASLIVAAAIAIQDTILKHEADLESLDRAIGDGDHYINMKRGAGAIVDMQQELSTLSADAALNKIGMKLLSTI' A
#
# COMPACT_ATOMS: atom_id res chain seq x y z
N MET A 1 -14.42 5.92 11.51
CA MET A 1 -13.21 6.08 10.68
C MET A 1 -13.53 7.07 9.56
N ASN A 2 -12.71 8.09 9.34
CA ASN A 2 -12.92 9.08 8.27
C ASN A 2 -11.87 8.90 7.16
N ALA A 3 -12.15 9.36 5.95
CA ALA A 3 -11.27 9.19 4.79
C ALA A 3 -9.87 9.75 5.00
N SER A 4 -9.74 10.83 5.78
CA SER A 4 -8.44 11.41 6.15
C SER A 4 -7.55 10.45 6.93
N LEU A 5 -8.10 9.63 7.83
CA LEU A 5 -7.31 8.63 8.56
C LEU A 5 -6.81 7.53 7.62
N ILE A 6 -7.63 7.11 6.66
CA ILE A 6 -7.27 6.08 5.67
C ILE A 6 -6.11 6.57 4.80
N VAL A 7 -6.20 7.80 4.30
CA VAL A 7 -5.13 8.42 3.50
C VAL A 7 -3.84 8.58 4.31
N ALA A 8 -3.93 9.10 5.53
CA ALA A 8 -2.77 9.24 6.40
C ALA A 8 -2.12 7.88 6.71
N ALA A 9 -2.92 6.84 6.93
CA ALA A 9 -2.42 5.48 7.14
C ALA A 9 -1.74 4.93 5.88
N ALA A 10 -2.29 5.14 4.68
CA ALA A 10 -1.68 4.70 3.44
C ALA A 10 -0.29 5.32 3.22
N ILE A 11 -0.14 6.61 3.50
CA ILE A 11 1.14 7.32 3.43
C ILE A 11 2.13 6.73 4.45
N ALA A 12 1.72 6.57 5.71
CA ALA A 12 2.59 6.00 6.75
C ALA A 12 3.02 4.55 6.45
N ILE A 13 2.13 3.76 5.85
CA ILE A 13 2.43 2.39 5.39
C ILE A 13 3.47 2.43 4.26
N GLN A 14 3.29 3.29 3.26
CA GLN A 14 4.26 3.45 2.17
C GLN A 14 5.64 3.83 2.71
N ASP A 15 5.70 4.84 3.58
CA ASP A 15 6.96 5.30 4.18
C ASP A 15 7.65 4.17 4.96
N THR A 16 6.87 3.37 5.70
CA THR A 16 7.39 2.23 6.45
C THR A 16 7.94 1.14 5.52
N ILE A 17 7.23 0.81 4.43
CA ILE A 17 7.69 -0.16 3.43
C ILE A 17 9.02 0.30 2.82
N LEU A 18 9.10 1.56 2.38
CA LEU A 18 10.31 2.12 1.76
C LEU A 18 11.50 2.14 2.73
N LYS A 19 11.26 2.41 4.01
CA LYS A 19 12.31 2.43 5.04
C LYS A 19 12.90 1.05 5.33
N HIS A 20 12.14 -0.01 5.14
CA HIS A 20 12.50 -1.39 5.49
C HIS A 20 12.83 -2.28 4.28
N GLU A 21 13.24 -1.67 3.15
CA GLU A 21 13.60 -2.38 1.91
C GLU A 21 14.58 -3.55 2.15
N ALA A 22 15.73 -3.27 2.78
CA ALA A 22 16.76 -4.28 2.99
C ALA A 22 16.28 -5.46 3.83
N ASP A 23 15.48 -5.19 4.88
CA ASP A 23 14.92 -6.22 5.75
C ASP A 23 13.92 -7.08 4.99
N LEU A 24 12.97 -6.44 4.28
CA LEU A 24 11.91 -7.12 3.53
C LEU A 24 12.48 -7.99 2.41
N GLU A 25 13.42 -7.46 1.63
CA GLU A 25 14.07 -8.21 0.57
C GLU A 25 14.90 -9.38 1.11
N SER A 26 15.61 -9.19 2.24
CA SER A 26 16.39 -10.26 2.84
C SER A 26 15.52 -11.40 3.35
N LEU A 27 14.38 -11.07 3.97
CA LEU A 27 13.44 -12.07 4.48
C LEU A 27 12.80 -12.85 3.32
N ASP A 28 12.38 -12.16 2.28
CA ASP A 28 11.70 -12.79 1.15
C ASP A 28 12.65 -13.67 0.33
N ARG A 29 13.86 -13.21 0.01
CA ARG A 29 14.86 -14.04 -0.69
C ARG A 29 15.28 -15.30 0.07
N ALA A 30 15.16 -15.30 1.40
CA ALA A 30 15.55 -16.46 2.20
C ALA A 30 14.62 -17.66 1.99
N ILE A 31 13.35 -17.44 1.65
CA ILE A 31 12.30 -18.48 1.58
C ILE A 31 11.32 -18.35 0.40
N GLY A 32 11.48 -17.34 -0.45
CA GLY A 32 10.59 -16.97 -1.55
C GLY A 32 11.37 -16.61 -2.82
N ASP A 33 10.72 -15.91 -3.74
CA ASP A 33 11.27 -15.51 -5.04
C ASP A 33 11.90 -14.11 -5.05
N GLY A 34 11.79 -13.37 -3.94
CA GLY A 34 12.42 -12.08 -3.74
C GLY A 34 11.68 -10.90 -4.37
N ASP A 35 10.42 -11.08 -4.78
CA ASP A 35 9.62 -10.04 -5.41
C ASP A 35 8.72 -9.26 -4.42
N HIS A 36 8.63 -9.70 -3.17
CA HIS A 36 7.62 -9.21 -2.23
C HIS A 36 7.77 -7.72 -1.93
N TYR A 37 9.00 -7.24 -1.74
CA TYR A 37 9.24 -5.80 -1.53
C TYR A 37 8.80 -4.97 -2.75
N ILE A 38 9.10 -5.44 -3.97
CA ILE A 38 8.73 -4.76 -5.22
C ILE A 38 7.20 -4.67 -5.33
N ASN A 39 6.53 -5.78 -5.00
CA ASN A 39 5.08 -5.89 -4.97
C ASN A 39 4.43 -4.94 -3.95
N MET A 40 4.95 -4.90 -2.71
CA MET A 40 4.47 -4.02 -1.66
C MET A 40 4.71 -2.54 -1.99
N LYS A 41 5.90 -2.19 -2.51
CA LYS A 41 6.24 -0.83 -2.96
C LYS A 41 5.30 -0.35 -4.05
N ARG A 42 5.05 -1.18 -5.06
CA ARG A 42 4.16 -0.89 -6.19
C ARG A 42 2.71 -0.72 -5.72
N GLY A 43 2.22 -1.63 -4.87
CA GLY A 43 0.89 -1.57 -4.30
C GLY A 43 0.67 -0.32 -3.44
N ALA A 44 1.55 -0.07 -2.47
CA ALA A 44 1.45 1.09 -1.59
C ALA A 44 1.54 2.42 -2.35
N GLY A 45 2.44 2.52 -3.34
CA GLY A 45 2.53 3.67 -4.23
C GLY A 45 1.22 3.94 -4.97
N ALA A 46 0.63 2.91 -5.58
CA ALA A 46 -0.64 3.06 -6.28
C ALA A 46 -1.79 3.53 -5.38
N ILE A 47 -1.79 3.16 -4.08
CA ILE A 47 -2.80 3.65 -3.12
C ILE A 47 -2.57 5.12 -2.75
N VAL A 48 -1.32 5.52 -2.50
CA VAL A 48 -0.98 6.92 -2.19
C VAL A 48 -1.28 7.84 -3.37
N ASP A 49 -1.04 7.39 -4.60
CA ASP A 49 -1.39 8.15 -5.81
C ASP A 49 -2.91 8.43 -5.93
N MET A 50 -3.74 7.57 -5.33
CA MET A 50 -5.20 7.71 -5.30
C MET A 50 -5.72 8.56 -4.13
N GLN A 51 -4.85 9.17 -3.32
CA GLN A 51 -5.25 9.87 -2.09
C GLN A 51 -6.36 10.92 -2.25
N GLN A 52 -6.36 11.67 -3.36
CA GLN A 52 -7.37 12.70 -3.62
C GLN A 52 -8.75 12.08 -3.83
N GLU A 53 -8.82 11.01 -4.62
CA GLU A 53 -10.05 10.26 -4.87
C GLU A 53 -10.56 9.61 -3.58
N LEU A 54 -9.66 8.94 -2.83
CA LEU A 54 -10.00 8.28 -1.57
C LEU A 54 -10.54 9.27 -0.54
N SER A 55 -10.03 10.51 -0.52
CA SER A 55 -10.48 11.57 0.41
C SER A 55 -11.93 11.99 0.20
N THR A 56 -12.51 11.74 -0.97
CA THR A 56 -13.90 12.09 -1.31
C THR A 56 -14.91 10.98 -1.00
N LEU A 57 -14.45 9.79 -0.63
CA LEU A 57 -15.30 8.62 -0.43
C LEU A 57 -15.70 8.42 1.04
N SER A 58 -16.76 7.65 1.25
CA SER A 58 -17.01 7.04 2.56
C SER A 58 -15.91 6.03 2.89
N ALA A 59 -15.71 5.72 4.17
CA ALA A 59 -14.65 4.83 4.62
C ALA A 59 -14.76 3.42 4.00
N ASP A 60 -15.97 2.87 3.90
CA ASP A 60 -16.24 1.56 3.29
C ASP A 60 -15.90 1.56 1.79
N ALA A 61 -16.31 2.60 1.06
CA ALA A 61 -16.01 2.73 -0.37
C ALA A 61 -14.51 2.94 -0.63
N ALA A 62 -13.82 3.71 0.22
CA ALA A 62 -12.38 3.90 0.14
C ALA A 62 -11.63 2.57 0.34
N LEU A 63 -11.97 1.80 1.37
CA LEU A 63 -11.35 0.49 1.63
C LEU A 63 -11.64 -0.52 0.51
N ASN A 64 -12.86 -0.55 -0.01
CA ASN A 64 -13.20 -1.42 -1.13
C ASN A 64 -12.38 -1.08 -2.38
N LYS A 65 -12.27 0.22 -2.71
CA LYS A 65 -11.47 0.70 -3.82
C LYS A 65 -9.98 0.37 -3.66
N ILE A 66 -9.43 0.53 -2.46
CA ILE A 66 -8.06 0.11 -2.12
C ILE A 66 -7.88 -1.38 -2.40
N GLY A 67 -8.78 -2.23 -1.90
CA GLY A 67 -8.73 -3.68 -2.11
C GLY A 67 -8.74 -4.06 -3.59
N MET A 68 -9.65 -3.48 -4.38
CA MET A 68 -9.71 -3.71 -5.83
C MET A 68 -8.45 -3.22 -6.55
N LYS A 69 -7.88 -2.09 -6.13
CA LYS A 69 -6.66 -1.57 -6.74
C LYS A 69 -5.47 -2.49 -6.48
N LEU A 70 -5.31 -2.99 -5.25
CA LEU A 70 -4.23 -3.90 -4.91
C LEU A 70 -4.30 -5.20 -5.73
N LEU A 71 -5.50 -5.79 -5.85
CA LEU A 71 -5.73 -7.01 -6.65
C LEU A 71 -5.34 -6.88 -8.13
N SER A 72 -5.35 -5.67 -8.69
CA SER A 72 -5.01 -5.41 -10.09
C SER A 72 -3.60 -4.86 -10.29
N THR A 73 -2.89 -4.54 -9.21
CA THR A 73 -1.61 -3.83 -9.25
C THR A 73 -0.43 -4.74 -8.91
N ILE A 74 -0.62 -5.64 -7.95
CA ILE A 74 0.40 -6.56 -7.45
C ILE A 74 0.42 -7.82 -8.30
#